data_AF-A0A0J6WHT2-F1
#
_entry.id   AF-A0A0J6WHT2-F1
#
_cell.length_a   1.000
_cell.length_b   1.000
_cell.length_c   1.000
_cell.angle_alpha   90.00
_cell.angle_beta   90.00
_cell.angle_gamma   90.00
#
_symmetry.space_group_name_H-M   'P 1'
#
loop_
_entity.id
_entity.type
_entity.pdbx_description
1 polymer ?
#
loop_
_entity_poly.entity_id
_entity_poly.type
_entity_poly.pdbx_seq_one_letter_code
_entity_poly.pdbx_strand_id
1 'polypeptide(L)'
;MPRHRTASEQVSAALLDAAETVLDRDGVAAVTVRAVAREAGVAPMGVYNRFSNKDGLLAALAIRAFDELAAAIDVGPDGGPADRLRRASRGYRRYALSHPARYTLIFDVGSPAADPASPVTTRGREVFETLVQMVRGLALRRGLDPVHAAQAMWNGQHGAVTLELAGVLQTPDAAATFDQTIDALIRGLQATRS
;
A
#
# COMPACT_ATOMS: atom_id res chain seq x y z
N MET A 1 -37.62 3.19 2.45
CA MET A 1 -36.37 3.77 2.98
C MET A 1 -35.55 2.66 3.62
N PRO A 2 -34.51 2.08 2.98
CA PRO A 2 -33.74 1.01 3.60
C PRO A 2 -32.64 1.60 4.51
N ARG A 3 -32.82 1.50 5.84
CA ARG A 3 -31.88 1.91 6.91
C ARG A 3 -30.72 0.93 7.16
N HIS A 4 -30.58 -0.11 6.35
CA HIS A 4 -29.77 -1.29 6.70
C HIS A 4 -28.33 -1.30 6.14
N ARG A 5 -28.03 -0.49 5.10
CA ARG A 5 -26.71 -0.48 4.43
C ARG A 5 -25.66 0.29 5.25
N THR A 6 -26.02 1.48 5.71
CA THR A 6 -25.14 2.40 6.45
C THR A 6 -24.72 1.85 7.82
N ALA A 7 -25.63 1.20 8.57
CA ALA A 7 -25.31 0.65 9.88
C ALA A 7 -24.35 -0.55 9.80
N SER A 8 -24.50 -1.40 8.78
CA SER A 8 -23.60 -2.55 8.55
C SER A 8 -22.21 -2.09 8.11
N GLU A 9 -22.13 -1.07 7.24
CA GLU A 9 -20.87 -0.45 6.81
C GLU A 9 -20.16 0.25 7.98
N GLN A 10 -20.89 0.98 8.84
CA GLN A 10 -20.34 1.62 10.03
C GLN A 10 -19.78 0.62 11.05
N VAL A 11 -20.47 -0.50 11.29
CA VAL A 11 -19.97 -1.58 12.16
C VAL A 11 -18.70 -2.21 11.56
N SER A 12 -18.66 -2.35 10.24
CA SER A 12 -17.48 -2.90 9.56
C SER A 12 -16.27 -1.97 9.67
N ALA A 13 -16.48 -0.65 9.54
CA ALA A 13 -15.44 0.35 9.72
C ALA A 13 -14.92 0.35 11.16
N ALA A 14 -15.80 0.36 12.17
CA ALA A 14 -15.40 0.33 13.57
C ALA A 14 -14.60 -0.93 13.95
N LEU A 15 -14.96 -2.10 13.38
CA LEU A 15 -14.19 -3.32 13.58
C LEU A 15 -12.82 -3.27 12.90
N LEU A 16 -12.71 -2.66 11.73
CA LEU A 16 -11.43 -2.46 11.05
C LEU A 16 -10.55 -1.46 11.80
N ASP A 17 -11.12 -0.38 12.36
CA ASP A 17 -10.39 0.59 13.19
C ASP A 17 -9.82 -0.06 14.45
N ALA A 18 -10.60 -0.91 15.11
CA ALA A 18 -10.13 -1.71 16.23
C ALA A 18 -9.03 -2.71 15.80
N ALA A 19 -9.19 -3.35 14.64
CA ALA A 19 -8.20 -4.29 14.13
C ALA A 19 -6.88 -3.59 13.76
N GLU A 20 -6.93 -2.39 13.23
CA GLU A 20 -5.76 -1.55 12.99
C GLU A 20 -5.09 -1.09 14.27
N THR A 21 -5.88 -0.72 15.28
CA THR A 21 -5.33 -0.36 16.59
C THR A 21 -4.52 -1.51 17.18
N VAL A 22 -5.03 -2.75 17.05
CA VAL A 22 -4.27 -3.95 17.46
C VAL A 22 -3.05 -4.17 16.56
N LEU A 23 -3.18 -4.02 15.25
CA LEU A 23 -2.08 -4.20 14.29
C LEU A 23 -0.92 -3.23 14.54
N ASP A 24 -1.23 -1.95 14.71
CA ASP A 24 -0.23 -0.89 14.90
C ASP A 24 0.46 -1.00 16.26
N ARG A 25 -0.27 -1.42 17.30
CA ARG A 25 0.26 -1.56 18.66
C ARG A 25 1.05 -2.86 18.86
N ASP A 26 0.51 -3.98 18.39
CA ASP A 26 0.94 -5.32 18.79
C ASP A 26 1.43 -6.19 17.60
N GLY A 27 1.33 -5.69 16.37
CA GLY A 27 1.75 -6.38 15.15
C GLY A 27 0.76 -7.44 14.63
N VAL A 28 1.05 -7.96 13.43
CA VAL A 28 0.14 -8.85 12.68
C VAL A 28 -0.23 -10.13 13.43
N ALA A 29 0.69 -10.69 14.22
CA ALA A 29 0.45 -11.91 14.98
C ALA A 29 -0.65 -11.75 16.03
N ALA A 30 -0.77 -10.54 16.62
CA ALA A 30 -1.75 -10.20 17.65
C ALA A 30 -3.15 -9.93 17.08
N VAL A 31 -3.27 -9.68 15.77
CA VAL A 31 -4.55 -9.50 15.10
C VAL A 31 -5.31 -10.82 15.09
N THR A 32 -6.20 -10.98 16.07
CA THR A 32 -7.07 -12.15 16.25
C THR A 32 -8.50 -11.68 16.45
N VAL A 33 -9.47 -12.53 16.08
CA VAL A 33 -10.90 -12.22 16.26
C VAL A 33 -11.22 -11.79 17.70
N ARG A 34 -10.62 -12.46 18.70
CA ARG A 34 -10.84 -12.11 20.12
C ARG A 34 -10.20 -10.78 20.50
N ALA A 35 -8.97 -10.51 20.04
CA ALA A 35 -8.30 -9.25 20.31
C ALA A 35 -9.06 -8.07 19.71
N VAL A 36 -9.52 -8.19 18.46
CA VAL A 36 -10.32 -7.17 17.78
C VAL A 36 -11.68 -6.99 18.43
N ALA A 37 -12.37 -8.06 18.80
CA ALA A 37 -13.64 -7.96 19.51
C ALA A 37 -13.49 -7.21 20.85
N ARG A 38 -12.43 -7.49 21.59
CA ARG A 38 -12.11 -6.80 22.85
C ARG A 38 -11.81 -5.32 22.61
N GLU A 39 -10.97 -5.01 21.62
CA GLU A 39 -10.62 -3.63 21.25
C GLU A 39 -11.86 -2.83 20.81
N ALA A 40 -12.76 -3.45 20.05
CA ALA A 40 -14.01 -2.84 19.59
C ALA A 40 -15.14 -2.81 20.64
N GLY A 41 -14.96 -3.45 21.81
CA GLY A 41 -16.01 -3.56 22.83
C GLY A 41 -17.23 -4.38 22.41
N VAL A 42 -17.06 -5.38 21.53
CA VAL A 42 -18.15 -6.23 21.02
C VAL A 42 -17.92 -7.71 21.33
N ALA A 43 -18.97 -8.53 21.15
CA ALA A 43 -18.82 -9.98 21.23
C ALA A 43 -18.03 -10.55 20.03
N PRO A 44 -17.18 -11.59 20.20
CA PRO A 44 -16.44 -12.21 19.10
C PRO A 44 -17.29 -12.66 17.90
N MET A 45 -18.53 -13.07 18.14
CA MET A 45 -19.47 -13.41 17.07
C MET A 45 -19.76 -12.26 16.12
N GLY A 46 -19.71 -10.99 16.58
CA GLY A 46 -19.87 -9.82 15.71
C GLY A 46 -18.75 -9.71 14.67
N VAL A 47 -17.52 -10.06 15.06
CA VAL A 47 -16.37 -10.09 14.16
C VAL A 47 -16.46 -11.27 13.19
N TYR A 48 -16.81 -12.46 13.68
CA TYR A 48 -17.01 -13.64 12.83
C TYR A 48 -18.10 -13.43 11.78
N ASN A 49 -19.21 -12.80 12.14
CA ASN A 49 -20.28 -12.49 11.20
C ASN A 49 -19.83 -11.57 10.05
N ARG A 50 -18.81 -10.74 10.29
CA ARG A 50 -18.31 -9.81 9.27
C ARG A 50 -17.19 -10.37 8.41
N PHE A 51 -16.24 -11.08 9.03
CA PHE A 51 -14.99 -11.48 8.37
C PHE A 51 -14.82 -13.00 8.25
N SER A 52 -15.77 -13.78 8.75
CA SER A 52 -15.80 -15.25 8.78
C SER A 52 -14.71 -15.91 9.62
N ASN A 53 -13.46 -15.46 9.54
CA ASN A 53 -12.31 -15.99 10.28
C ASN A 53 -11.16 -14.96 10.35
N LYS A 54 -10.00 -15.37 10.88
CA LYS A 54 -8.80 -14.52 10.97
C LYS A 54 -8.29 -14.09 9.59
N ASP A 55 -8.29 -15.00 8.61
CA ASP A 55 -7.76 -14.71 7.28
C ASP A 55 -8.63 -13.69 6.53
N GLY A 56 -9.96 -13.79 6.67
CA GLY A 56 -10.88 -12.80 6.12
C GLY A 56 -10.74 -11.42 6.79
N LEU A 57 -10.38 -11.38 8.08
CA LEU A 57 -10.08 -10.13 8.78
C LEU A 57 -8.77 -9.51 8.27
N LEU A 58 -7.71 -10.32 8.12
CA LEU A 58 -6.44 -9.87 7.58
C LEU A 58 -6.56 -9.42 6.11
N ALA A 59 -7.36 -10.12 5.30
CA ALA A 59 -7.65 -9.73 3.92
C ALA A 59 -8.38 -8.38 3.86
N ALA A 60 -9.36 -8.15 4.74
CA ALA A 60 -10.05 -6.86 4.82
C ALA A 60 -9.12 -5.72 5.27
N LEU A 61 -8.23 -5.97 6.23
CA LEU A 61 -7.19 -5.02 6.63
C LEU A 61 -6.21 -4.72 5.49
N ALA A 62 -5.78 -5.74 4.73
CA ALA A 62 -4.87 -5.55 3.60
C ALA A 62 -5.51 -4.71 2.49
N ILE A 63 -6.79 -4.92 2.18
CA ILE A 63 -7.54 -4.09 1.22
C ILE A 63 -7.58 -2.63 1.69
N ARG A 64 -7.89 -2.39 2.96
CA ARG A 64 -7.89 -1.05 3.54
C ARG A 64 -6.51 -0.40 3.50
N ALA A 65 -5.46 -1.15 3.81
CA ALA A 65 -4.07 -0.67 3.70
C ALA A 65 -3.71 -0.32 2.24
N PHE A 66 -4.22 -1.05 1.25
CA PHE A 66 -4.10 -0.65 -0.16
C PHE A 66 -4.89 0.62 -0.48
N ASP A 67 -6.07 0.83 0.11
CA ASP A 67 -6.84 2.07 -0.05
C ASP A 67 -6.12 3.28 0.53
N GLU A 68 -5.52 3.12 1.72
CA GLU A 68 -4.71 4.15 2.35
C GLU A 68 -3.44 4.45 1.54
N LEU A 69 -2.78 3.41 1.01
CA LEU A 69 -1.65 3.58 0.10
C LEU A 69 -2.07 4.29 -1.20
N ALA A 70 -3.20 3.92 -1.79
CA ALA A 70 -3.74 4.54 -3.00
C ALA A 70 -3.99 6.03 -2.79
N ALA A 71 -4.57 6.41 -1.65
CA ALA A 71 -4.77 7.79 -1.26
C ALA A 71 -3.43 8.53 -1.05
N ALA A 72 -2.44 7.86 -0.46
CA ALA A 72 -1.12 8.46 -0.21
C ALA A 72 -0.32 8.75 -1.49
N ILE A 73 -0.54 7.96 -2.56
CA ILE A 73 0.12 8.16 -3.86
C ILE A 73 -0.70 9.00 -4.85
N ASP A 74 -1.94 9.35 -4.51
CA ASP A 74 -2.72 10.31 -5.29
C ASP A 74 -2.20 11.73 -5.06
N VAL A 75 -1.61 12.32 -6.10
CA VAL A 75 -0.93 13.62 -6.04
C VAL A 75 -1.55 14.67 -6.96
N GLY A 76 -2.74 14.38 -7.50
CA GLY A 76 -3.44 15.26 -8.43
C GLY A 76 -2.72 15.46 -9.78
N PRO A 77 -3.31 16.27 -10.68
CA PRO A 77 -2.81 16.44 -12.05
C PRO A 77 -1.62 17.40 -12.17
N ASP A 78 -1.36 18.22 -11.14
CA ASP A 78 -0.41 19.33 -11.21
C ASP A 78 1.03 18.89 -11.49
N GLY A 79 1.77 19.71 -12.23
CA GLY A 79 3.16 19.44 -12.59
C GLY A 79 3.33 18.42 -13.72
N GLY A 80 4.57 18.25 -14.16
CA GLY A 80 4.92 17.31 -15.23
C GLY A 80 4.90 15.85 -14.76
N PRO A 81 4.86 14.87 -15.69
CA PRO A 81 4.82 13.43 -15.36
C PRO A 81 5.92 12.98 -14.39
N ALA A 82 7.15 13.45 -14.58
CA ALA A 82 8.28 13.12 -13.70
C ALA A 82 8.11 13.69 -12.30
N ASP A 83 7.56 14.90 -12.17
CA ASP A 83 7.31 15.52 -10.87
C ASP A 83 6.19 14.78 -10.11
N ARG A 84 5.12 14.40 -10.81
CA ARG A 84 4.06 13.55 -10.23
C ARG A 84 4.61 12.24 -9.69
N LEU A 85 5.47 11.55 -10.44
CA LEU A 85 6.13 10.33 -9.96
C LEU A 85 6.97 10.55 -8.71
N ARG A 86 7.71 11.66 -8.60
CA ARG A 86 8.46 12.00 -7.38
C ARG A 86 7.53 12.20 -6.19
N ARG A 87 6.47 13.00 -6.36
CA ARG A 87 5.50 13.27 -5.30
C ARG A 87 4.80 11.99 -4.85
N ALA A 88 4.37 11.15 -5.79
CA ALA A 88 3.74 9.86 -5.51
C ALA A 88 4.71 8.91 -4.79
N SER A 89 5.98 8.88 -5.20
CA SER A 89 7.03 8.10 -4.52
C SER A 89 7.25 8.56 -3.07
N ARG A 90 7.26 9.87 -2.83
CA ARG A 90 7.32 10.42 -1.46
C ARG A 90 6.07 10.07 -0.66
N GLY A 91 4.90 10.02 -1.30
CA GLY A 91 3.65 9.54 -0.72
C GLY A 91 3.73 8.08 -0.26
N TYR A 92 4.22 7.21 -1.15
CA TYR A 92 4.51 5.80 -0.86
C TYR A 92 5.42 5.64 0.37
N ARG A 93 6.55 6.37 0.39
CA ARG A 93 7.48 6.36 1.52
C ARG A 93 6.83 6.87 2.80
N ARG A 94 6.13 8.01 2.77
CA ARG A 94 5.45 8.56 3.96
C ARG A 94 4.46 7.57 4.55
N TYR A 95 3.64 6.94 3.71
CA TYR A 95 2.67 5.94 4.17
C TYR A 95 3.38 4.77 4.88
N ALA A 96 4.43 4.22 4.28
CA ALA A 96 5.16 3.10 4.84
C ALA A 96 5.82 3.43 6.19
N LEU A 97 6.40 4.62 6.33
CA LEU A 97 7.02 5.06 7.57
C LEU A 97 6.02 5.41 8.67
N SER A 98 4.86 5.96 8.30
CA SER A 98 3.81 6.29 9.27
C SER A 98 3.05 5.05 9.76
N HIS A 99 2.95 4.01 8.93
CA HIS A 99 2.17 2.81 9.22
C HIS A 99 2.94 1.51 8.87
N PRO A 100 4.08 1.24 9.50
CA PRO A 100 4.97 0.13 9.11
C PRO A 100 4.29 -1.24 9.20
N ALA A 101 3.47 -1.49 10.22
CA ALA A 101 2.75 -2.75 10.37
C ALA A 101 1.71 -2.97 9.26
N ARG A 102 0.96 -1.91 8.89
CA ARG A 102 -0.01 -1.94 7.78
C ARG A 102 0.67 -2.10 6.44
N TYR A 103 1.80 -1.42 6.26
CA TYR A 103 2.63 -1.54 5.07
C TYR A 103 3.15 -2.97 4.90
N THR A 104 3.71 -3.57 5.94
CA THR A 104 4.18 -4.97 5.88
C THR A 104 3.03 -5.93 5.58
N LEU A 105 1.84 -5.70 6.15
CA LEU A 105 0.67 -6.55 5.95
C LEU A 105 0.31 -6.77 4.48
N ILE A 106 0.42 -5.75 3.62
CA ILE A 106 0.03 -5.88 2.20
C ILE A 106 0.93 -6.84 1.40
N PHE A 107 2.12 -7.17 1.94
CA PHE A 107 3.05 -8.14 1.35
C PHE A 107 2.91 -9.53 1.97
N ASP A 108 2.44 -9.60 3.20
CA ASP A 108 2.22 -10.86 3.93
C ASP A 108 0.86 -11.50 3.59
N VAL A 109 -0.12 -10.68 3.20
CA VAL A 109 -1.49 -11.11 2.94
C VAL A 109 -1.79 -11.06 1.46
N GLY A 110 -2.04 -12.23 0.89
CA GLY A 110 -2.31 -12.38 -0.54
C GLY A 110 -1.03 -12.49 -1.36
N SER A 111 -1.05 -13.37 -2.36
CA SER A 111 0.03 -13.50 -3.32
C SER A 111 -0.59 -13.63 -4.70
N PRO A 112 -0.25 -12.76 -5.65
CA PRO A 112 -0.74 -12.90 -7.03
C PRO A 112 -0.36 -14.23 -7.67
N ALA A 113 0.72 -14.87 -7.20
CA ALA A 113 1.13 -16.19 -7.67
C ALA A 113 0.33 -17.34 -7.03
N ALA A 114 -0.09 -17.18 -5.77
CA ALA A 114 -0.85 -18.21 -5.05
C ALA A 114 -2.36 -18.12 -5.32
N ASP A 115 -2.91 -16.91 -5.31
CA ASP A 115 -4.33 -16.64 -5.59
C ASP A 115 -4.48 -15.36 -6.44
N PRO A 116 -4.42 -15.50 -7.77
CA PRO A 116 -4.54 -14.38 -8.70
C PRO A 116 -5.89 -13.65 -8.65
N ALA A 117 -6.93 -14.32 -8.17
CA ALA A 117 -8.32 -13.86 -8.21
C ALA A 117 -8.80 -13.34 -6.84
N SER A 118 -7.98 -13.44 -5.79
CA SER A 118 -8.35 -12.92 -4.48
C SER A 118 -8.67 -11.41 -4.55
N PRO A 119 -9.60 -10.91 -3.71
CA PRO A 119 -9.87 -9.49 -3.62
C PRO A 119 -8.64 -8.65 -3.26
N VAL A 120 -7.73 -9.18 -2.42
CA VAL A 120 -6.49 -8.51 -2.04
C VAL A 120 -5.55 -8.37 -3.24
N THR A 121 -5.33 -9.45 -3.99
CA THR A 121 -4.54 -9.45 -5.23
C THR A 121 -5.12 -8.47 -6.26
N THR A 122 -6.44 -8.48 -6.43
CA THR A 122 -7.13 -7.57 -7.35
C THR A 122 -6.88 -6.12 -6.96
N ARG A 123 -7.04 -5.78 -5.67
CA ARG A 123 -6.80 -4.43 -5.20
C ARG A 123 -5.34 -3.99 -5.35
N GLY A 124 -4.38 -4.85 -5.02
CA GLY A 124 -2.96 -4.57 -5.22
C GLY A 124 -2.62 -4.30 -6.69
N ARG A 125 -3.25 -5.03 -7.62
CA ARG A 125 -3.09 -4.80 -9.07
C ARG A 125 -3.63 -3.43 -9.50
N GLU A 126 -4.77 -3.00 -8.96
CA GLU A 126 -5.34 -1.66 -9.25
C GLU A 126 -4.40 -0.54 -8.78
N VAL A 127 -3.83 -0.66 -7.58
CA VAL A 127 -2.84 0.31 -7.06
C VAL A 127 -1.58 0.31 -7.92
N PHE A 128 -1.13 -0.86 -8.37
CA PHE A 128 0.00 -0.96 -9.29
C PHE A 128 -0.29 -0.32 -10.66
N GLU A 129 -1.50 -0.47 -11.19
CA GLU A 129 -1.89 0.16 -12.46
C GLU A 129 -1.83 1.69 -12.36
N THR A 130 -2.09 2.30 -11.19
CA THR A 130 -1.86 3.74 -10.99
C THR A 130 -0.41 4.15 -11.28
N LEU A 131 0.57 3.35 -10.83
CA LEU A 131 1.98 3.58 -11.14
C LEU A 131 2.26 3.39 -12.63
N VAL A 132 1.68 2.36 -13.28
CA VAL A 132 1.78 2.15 -14.73
C VAL A 132 1.31 3.38 -15.50
N GLN A 133 0.17 3.97 -15.11
CA GLN A 133 -0.36 5.18 -15.76
C GLN A 133 0.57 6.39 -15.58
N MET A 134 1.15 6.57 -14.40
CA MET A 134 2.13 7.65 -14.18
C MET A 134 3.38 7.46 -15.04
N VAL A 135 3.89 6.23 -15.16
CA VAL A 135 5.04 5.90 -16.00
C VAL A 135 4.72 6.06 -17.49
N ARG A 136 3.51 5.73 -17.95
CA ARG A 136 3.06 6.00 -19.34
C ARG A 136 3.09 7.48 -19.70
N GLY A 137 2.94 8.37 -18.72
CA GLY A 137 3.08 9.80 -18.92
C GLY A 137 4.52 10.27 -19.21
N LEU A 138 5.54 9.44 -18.96
CA LEU A 138 6.93 9.78 -19.26
C LEU A 138 7.26 9.56 -20.74
N ALA A 139 8.22 10.34 -21.24
CA ALA A 139 8.91 10.05 -22.50
C ALA A 139 9.90 8.88 -22.28
N LEU A 140 9.39 7.65 -22.28
CA LEU A 140 10.18 6.44 -22.03
C LEU A 140 11.22 6.21 -23.13
N ARG A 141 12.34 5.57 -22.76
CA ARG A 141 13.32 5.05 -23.73
C ARG A 141 12.64 4.13 -24.75
N ARG A 142 13.09 4.20 -25.99
CA ARG A 142 12.54 3.38 -27.08
C ARG A 142 12.58 1.89 -26.72
N GLY A 143 11.45 1.21 -26.93
CA GLY A 143 11.31 -0.23 -26.68
C GLY A 143 11.09 -0.62 -25.21
N LEU A 144 11.02 0.35 -24.29
CA LEU A 144 10.73 0.06 -22.89
C LEU A 144 9.22 -0.06 -22.66
N ASP A 145 8.79 -1.25 -22.22
CA ASP A 145 7.40 -1.50 -21.87
C ASP A 145 7.01 -0.76 -20.56
N PRO A 146 5.87 -0.03 -20.53
CA PRO A 146 5.47 0.73 -19.35
C PRO A 146 5.23 -0.11 -18.10
N VAL A 147 4.78 -1.37 -18.24
CA VAL A 147 4.55 -2.26 -17.09
C VAL A 147 5.89 -2.67 -16.48
N HIS A 148 6.86 -3.04 -17.30
CA HIS A 148 8.22 -3.33 -16.83
C HIS A 148 8.91 -2.09 -16.22
N ALA A 149 8.68 -0.91 -16.79
CA ALA A 149 9.19 0.35 -16.24
C ALA A 149 8.55 0.68 -14.86
N ALA A 150 7.24 0.46 -14.71
CA ALA A 150 6.56 0.58 -13.43
C ALA A 150 7.06 -0.44 -12.41
N GLN A 151 7.29 -1.70 -12.82
CA GLN A 151 7.90 -2.70 -11.95
C GLN A 151 9.29 -2.28 -11.48
N ALA A 152 10.13 -1.73 -12.37
CA ALA A 152 11.45 -1.24 -12.01
C ALA A 152 11.38 -0.06 -11.02
N MET A 153 10.44 0.87 -11.21
CA MET A 153 10.17 1.94 -10.22
C MET A 153 9.77 1.36 -8.87
N TRP A 154 8.83 0.42 -8.87
CA TRP A 154 8.32 -0.17 -7.64
C TRP A 154 9.39 -0.96 -6.89
N ASN A 155 10.24 -1.72 -7.60
CA ASN A 155 11.39 -2.40 -7.01
C ASN A 155 12.32 -1.42 -6.27
N GLY A 156 12.60 -0.26 -6.88
CA GLY A 156 13.43 0.77 -6.27
C GLY A 156 12.76 1.45 -5.07
N GLN A 157 11.48 1.80 -5.19
CA GLN A 157 10.69 2.38 -4.10
C GLN A 157 10.61 1.43 -2.90
N HIS A 158 10.19 0.19 -3.14
CA HIS A 158 10.03 -0.83 -2.12
C HIS A 158 11.37 -1.19 -1.48
N GLY A 159 12.42 -1.42 -2.27
CA GLY A 159 13.76 -1.71 -1.75
C GLY A 159 14.30 -0.59 -0.86
N ALA A 160 14.18 0.66 -1.29
CA ALA A 160 14.63 1.81 -0.50
C ALA A 160 13.87 1.93 0.83
N VAL A 161 12.53 1.80 0.79
CA VAL A 161 11.68 1.84 1.99
C VAL A 161 11.95 0.68 2.94
N THR A 162 12.10 -0.54 2.43
CA THR A 162 12.37 -1.73 3.24
C THR A 162 13.71 -1.62 3.96
N LEU A 163 14.76 -1.13 3.29
CA LEU A 163 16.07 -0.89 3.90
C LEU A 163 16.02 0.21 4.97
N GLU A 164 15.22 1.26 4.74
CA GLU A 164 15.00 2.33 5.70
C GLU A 164 14.27 1.83 6.95
N LEU A 165 13.16 1.11 6.78
CA LEU A 165 12.40 0.51 7.89
C LEU A 165 13.22 -0.48 8.71
N ALA A 166 14.14 -1.22 8.05
CA ALA A 166 15.05 -2.12 8.73
C ALA A 166 16.21 -1.41 9.45
N GLY A 167 16.40 -0.10 9.24
CA GLY A 167 17.49 0.66 9.87
C GLY A 167 18.89 0.27 9.39
N VAL A 168 19.00 -0.27 8.16
CA VAL A 168 20.26 -0.81 7.61
C VAL A 168 20.88 0.06 6.52
N LEU A 169 20.37 1.28 6.33
CA LEU A 169 20.93 2.23 5.39
C LEU A 169 22.38 2.57 5.76
N GLN A 170 23.21 2.73 4.73
CA GLN A 170 24.64 3.08 4.87
C GLN A 170 24.88 4.59 4.68
N THR A 171 23.80 5.36 4.59
CA THR A 171 23.82 6.82 4.41
C THR A 171 23.12 7.50 5.59
N PRO A 172 23.57 8.69 6.01
CA PRO A 172 23.01 9.38 7.17
C PRO A 172 21.63 10.01 6.89
N ASP A 173 21.34 10.34 5.63
CA ASP A 173 20.07 10.96 5.22
C ASP A 173 19.25 9.99 4.34
N ALA A 174 18.30 9.32 4.98
CA ALA A 174 17.41 8.37 4.33
C ALA A 174 16.49 9.04 3.31
N ALA A 175 16.00 10.25 3.60
CA ALA A 175 15.10 10.98 2.72
C ALA A 175 15.81 11.44 1.44
N ALA A 176 17.01 12.00 1.56
CA ALA A 176 17.83 12.37 0.42
C ALA A 176 18.22 11.15 -0.42
N THR A 177 18.57 10.03 0.22
CA THR A 177 18.90 8.77 -0.47
C THR A 177 17.71 8.23 -1.26
N PHE A 178 16.51 8.26 -0.66
CA PHE A 178 15.28 7.89 -1.33
C PHE A 178 15.03 8.78 -2.56
N ASP A 179 15.04 10.10 -2.39
CA ASP A 179 14.81 11.05 -3.48
C ASP A 179 15.82 10.88 -4.63
N GLN A 180 17.11 10.70 -4.31
CA GLN A 180 18.16 10.44 -5.31
C GLN A 180 17.94 9.12 -6.06
N THR A 181 17.47 8.08 -5.38
CA THR A 181 17.14 6.79 -5.99
C THR A 181 15.99 6.93 -6.99
N ILE A 182 14.91 7.62 -6.59
CA ILE A 182 13.77 7.89 -7.47
C ILE A 182 14.19 8.73 -8.67
N ASP A 183 15.01 9.75 -8.46
CA ASP A 183 15.54 10.58 -9.53
C ASP A 183 16.41 9.82 -10.52
N ALA A 184 17.28 8.93 -10.02
CA ALA A 184 18.10 8.08 -10.86
C ALA A 184 17.26 7.12 -11.71
N LEU A 185 16.22 6.52 -11.11
CA LEU A 185 15.30 5.64 -11.84
C LEU A 185 14.51 6.41 -12.90
N ILE A 186 13.90 7.56 -12.55
CA ILE A 186 13.15 8.37 -13.53
C ILE A 186 14.06 8.75 -14.71
N ARG A 187 15.29 9.23 -14.46
CA ARG A 187 16.25 9.53 -15.53
C ARG A 187 16.59 8.30 -16.36
N GLY A 188 16.80 7.15 -15.72
CA GLY A 188 17.11 5.89 -16.39
C GLY A 188 15.96 5.32 -17.23
N LEU A 189 14.71 5.71 -16.95
CA LEU A 189 13.53 5.33 -17.73
C LEU A 189 13.30 6.25 -18.93
N GLN A 190 13.74 7.51 -18.85
CA GLN A 190 13.50 8.51 -19.88
C GLN A 190 14.49 8.44 -21.05
N ALA A 191 14.04 8.81 -22.24
CA ALA A 191 14.93 9.04 -23.37
C ALA A 191 15.90 10.18 -23.06
N THR A 192 17.20 9.98 -23.34
CA THR A 192 18.18 11.06 -23.26
C THR A 192 17.80 12.14 -24.25
N ARG A 193 17.77 13.41 -23.81
CA ARG A 193 17.67 14.53 -24.75
C ARG A 193 18.98 14.57 -25.54
N SER A 194 18.91 14.29 -26.84
CA SER A 194 20.01 14.56 -27.77
C SER A 194 20.31 16.05 -27.87
#